data_AF-A0A925XZX5-F1
#
_entry.id   AF-A0A925XZX5-F1
#
_cell.length_a   1.000
_cell.length_b   1.000
_cell.length_c   1.000
_cell.angle_alpha   90.00
_cell.angle_beta   90.00
_cell.angle_gamma   90.00
#
_symmetry.space_group_name_H-M   'P 1'
#
loop_
_entity.id
_entity.type
_entity.pdbx_description
1 polymer ?
#
loop_
_entity_poly.entity_id
_entity_poly.type
_entity_poly.pdbx_seq_one_letter_code
_entity_poly.pdbx_strand_id
1 'polypeptide(L)'
;MTKNSLLWQIAPPNGGPSSYLFGTMHVRDARAFGWLDTALHYLADCEVFATEFDFSETDARALAEVLRLPAGTSLHQLLKPGVWKKLDHYALKKLGVPAARFDHQHPMLVSTTLTAVFMAEEAAHSLDETLWHA
;
A
#
# COMPACT_ATOMS: atom_id res chain seq x y z
N MET A 1 -25.14 -5.19 14.65
CA MET A 1 -23.67 -5.30 14.64
C MET A 1 -23.25 -5.67 13.24
N THR A 2 -22.51 -4.81 12.54
CA THR A 2 -21.82 -5.18 11.30
C THR A 2 -20.74 -6.21 11.67
N LYS A 3 -20.72 -7.35 10.97
CA LYS A 3 -19.64 -8.33 11.13
C LYS A 3 -18.34 -7.67 10.65
N ASN A 4 -17.29 -7.71 11.46
CA ASN A 4 -15.95 -7.36 11.01
C ASN A 4 -15.44 -8.51 10.12
N SER A 5 -15.56 -8.36 8.81
CA SER A 5 -15.03 -9.31 7.82
C SER A 5 -14.10 -8.60 6.85
N LEU A 6 -13.00 -9.26 6.49
CA LEU A 6 -12.09 -8.82 5.43
C LEU A 6 -12.40 -9.47 4.08
N LEU A 7 -13.15 -10.59 4.08
CA LEU A 7 -13.56 -11.30 2.88
C LEU A 7 -15.08 -11.26 2.73
N TRP A 8 -15.54 -10.85 1.56
CA TRP A 8 -16.95 -10.68 1.23
C TRP A 8 -17.26 -11.43 -0.06
N GLN A 9 -18.40 -12.13 -0.07
CA GLN A 9 -18.98 -12.70 -1.27
C GLN A 9 -20.04 -11.76 -1.83
N ILE A 10 -20.00 -11.53 -3.13
CA ILE A 10 -20.94 -10.72 -3.90
C ILE A 10 -21.68 -11.67 -4.84
N ALA A 11 -22.94 -11.96 -4.53
CA ALA A 11 -23.79 -12.84 -5.33
C ALA A 11 -24.79 -12.03 -6.16
N PRO A 12 -24.93 -12.30 -7.47
CA PRO A 12 -25.92 -11.62 -8.30
C PRO A 12 -27.36 -12.03 -7.89
N PRO A 13 -28.33 -11.08 -7.86
CA PRO A 13 -29.70 -11.37 -7.41
C PRO A 13 -30.43 -12.45 -8.22
N ASN A 14 -30.10 -12.59 -9.50
CA ASN A 14 -30.79 -13.45 -10.46
C ASN A 14 -30.05 -14.78 -10.73
N GLY A 15 -29.09 -15.14 -9.88
CA GLY A 15 -28.19 -16.27 -10.11
C GLY A 15 -27.06 -15.91 -11.08
N GLY A 16 -25.98 -16.69 -11.02
CA GLY A 16 -24.72 -16.44 -11.72
C GLY A 16 -23.49 -16.68 -10.84
N PRO A 17 -22.28 -16.58 -11.40
CA PRO A 17 -21.05 -16.73 -10.63
C PRO A 17 -20.96 -15.65 -9.55
N SER A 18 -20.42 -16.03 -8.39
CA SER A 18 -20.14 -15.08 -7.30
C SER A 18 -18.80 -14.40 -7.56
N SER A 19 -18.69 -13.15 -7.11
CA SER A 19 -17.41 -12.45 -7.00
C SER A 19 -16.99 -12.33 -5.54
N TYR A 20 -15.71 -12.17 -5.28
CA TYR A 20 -15.20 -12.00 -3.91
C TYR A 20 -14.44 -10.68 -3.80
N LEU A 21 -14.67 -9.96 -2.70
CA LEU A 21 -13.91 -8.77 -2.34
C LEU A 21 -13.12 -9.08 -1.07
N PHE A 22 -11.80 -9.05 -1.19
CA PHE A 22 -10.87 -9.27 -0.09
C PHE A 22 -10.08 -7.99 0.18
N GLY A 23 -10.15 -7.49 1.42
CA GLY A 23 -9.36 -6.33 1.84
C GLY A 23 -7.92 -6.73 2.12
N THR A 24 -6.99 -6.15 1.37
CA THR A 24 -5.55 -6.35 1.54
C THR A 24 -4.88 -5.09 2.10
N MET A 25 -3.64 -5.23 2.55
CA MET A 25 -2.74 -4.13 2.85
C MET A 25 -1.40 -4.41 2.17
N HIS A 26 -0.76 -3.37 1.65
CA HIS A 26 0.56 -3.47 1.02
C HIS A 26 1.67 -3.61 2.07
N VAL A 27 1.72 -4.77 2.73
CA VAL A 27 2.56 -5.04 3.90
C VAL A 27 3.10 -6.46 3.87
N ARG A 28 4.32 -6.64 4.40
CA ARG A 28 5.03 -7.93 4.46
C ARG A 28 5.00 -8.57 5.86
N ASP A 29 4.12 -8.06 6.72
CA ASP A 29 3.95 -8.50 8.12
C ASP A 29 3.07 -9.76 8.18
N ALA A 30 3.55 -10.83 8.82
CA ALA A 30 2.88 -12.12 8.81
C ALA A 30 1.45 -12.08 9.39
N ARG A 31 1.14 -11.10 10.24
CA ARG A 31 -0.22 -10.93 10.80
C ARG A 31 -1.26 -10.62 9.74
N ALA A 32 -0.87 -9.96 8.64
CA ALA A 32 -1.77 -9.67 7.52
C ALA A 32 -2.14 -10.94 6.73
N PHE A 33 -1.29 -11.97 6.77
CA PHE A 33 -1.43 -13.20 5.98
C PHE A 33 -2.35 -14.24 6.63
N GLY A 34 -2.95 -13.96 7.79
CA GLY A 34 -3.78 -14.92 8.53
C GLY A 34 -5.01 -15.45 7.77
N TRP A 35 -5.40 -14.81 6.66
CA TRP A 35 -6.51 -15.22 5.80
C TRP A 35 -6.07 -15.64 4.39
N LEU A 36 -4.75 -15.74 4.13
CA LEU A 36 -4.21 -16.01 2.80
C LEU A 36 -4.77 -17.31 2.22
N ASP A 37 -4.72 -18.42 2.96
CA ASP A 37 -5.20 -19.72 2.47
C ASP A 37 -6.68 -19.69 2.11
N THR A 38 -7.48 -18.97 2.90
CA THR A 38 -8.91 -18.79 2.61
C THR A 38 -9.12 -17.92 1.37
N ALA A 39 -8.34 -16.84 1.20
CA ALA A 39 -8.40 -16.02 0.00
C ALA A 39 -8.01 -16.82 -1.25
N LEU A 40 -6.92 -17.61 -1.19
CA LEU A 40 -6.47 -18.48 -2.26
C LEU A 40 -7.51 -19.53 -2.65
N HIS A 41 -8.20 -20.10 -1.66
CA HIS A 41 -9.28 -21.07 -1.90
C HIS A 41 -10.39 -20.49 -2.80
N TYR A 42 -10.87 -19.28 -2.50
CA TYR A 42 -11.91 -18.63 -3.32
C TYR A 42 -11.38 -18.00 -4.59
N LEU A 43 -10.10 -17.59 -4.61
CA LEU A 43 -9.43 -17.10 -5.80
C LEU A 43 -9.35 -18.18 -6.88
N ALA A 44 -9.13 -19.44 -6.50
CA ALA A 44 -9.09 -20.58 -7.43
C ALA A 44 -10.40 -20.80 -8.19
N ASP A 45 -11.54 -20.34 -7.65
CA ASP A 45 -12.86 -20.41 -8.28
C ASP A 45 -13.15 -19.20 -9.20
N CYS A 46 -12.25 -18.22 -9.26
CA CYS A 46 -12.43 -16.99 -10.02
C CYS A 46 -11.73 -17.04 -11.38
N GLU A 47 -12.43 -16.60 -12.43
CA GLU A 47 -11.84 -16.48 -13.78
C GLU A 47 -10.91 -15.26 -13.91
N VAL A 48 -11.11 -14.24 -13.07
CA VAL A 48 -10.40 -12.97 -13.12
C VAL A 48 -10.00 -12.54 -11.71
N PHE A 49 -8.76 -12.05 -11.58
CA PHE A 49 -8.25 -11.40 -10.38
C PHE A 49 -7.92 -9.94 -10.69
N ALA A 50 -8.22 -9.04 -9.75
CA ALA A 50 -7.91 -7.63 -9.87
C ALA A 50 -7.48 -7.06 -8.50
N THR A 51 -6.47 -6.20 -8.51
CA THR A 51 -5.92 -5.48 -7.36
C THR A 51 -6.09 -3.97 -7.55
N GLU A 52 -5.78 -3.18 -6.51
CA GLU A 52 -5.80 -1.70 -6.59
C GLU A 52 -4.87 -1.17 -7.68
N PHE A 53 -3.81 -1.91 -7.97
CA PHE A 53 -2.78 -1.55 -8.92
C PHE A 53 -2.32 -2.77 -9.72
N ASP A 54 -2.04 -2.58 -11.01
CA ASP A 54 -1.51 -3.63 -11.88
C ASP A 54 0.01 -3.74 -11.70
N PHE A 55 0.44 -4.79 -11.01
CA PHE A 55 1.86 -5.03 -10.74
C PHE A 55 2.70 -5.29 -12.01
N SER A 56 2.07 -5.56 -13.16
CA SER A 56 2.75 -5.74 -14.44
C SER A 56 3.00 -4.44 -15.22
N GLU A 57 2.28 -3.35 -14.90
CA GLU A 57 2.31 -2.08 -15.67
C GLU A 57 3.08 -0.93 -15.00
N THR A 58 3.90 -1.21 -13.98
CA THR A 58 4.56 -0.13 -13.21
C THR A 58 5.69 0.57 -13.99
N ASP A 59 5.38 1.68 -14.66
CA ASP A 59 6.40 2.68 -14.98
C ASP A 59 6.75 3.46 -13.70
N ALA A 60 7.77 2.97 -12.99
CA ALA A 60 8.27 3.58 -11.77
C ALA A 60 8.63 5.06 -11.94
N ARG A 61 9.03 5.48 -13.16
CA ARG A 61 9.35 6.88 -13.46
C ARG A 61 8.08 7.71 -13.60
N ALA A 62 7.09 7.23 -14.33
CA ALA A 62 5.81 7.93 -14.46
C ALA A 62 5.13 8.11 -13.08
N LEU A 63 5.13 7.05 -12.25
CA LEU A 63 4.60 7.12 -10.90
C LEU A 63 5.38 8.12 -10.02
N ALA A 64 6.71 8.11 -10.10
CA ALA A 64 7.54 9.06 -9.35
C ALA A 64 7.23 10.51 -9.72
N GLU A 65 6.98 10.80 -11.01
CA GLU A 65 6.62 12.15 -11.47
C GLU A 65 5.23 12.59 -10.98
N VAL A 66 4.22 11.70 -11.01
CA VAL A 66 2.87 12.00 -10.50
C VAL A 66 2.88 12.24 -8.99
N LEU A 67 3.78 11.58 -8.26
CA LEU A 67 3.94 11.75 -6.81
C LEU A 67 4.86 12.91 -6.43
N ARG A 68 5.22 13.81 -7.35
CA ARG A 68 5.90 15.06 -7.02
C ARG A 68 4.91 16.14 -6.62
N LEU A 69 5.34 17.03 -5.73
CA LEU A 69 4.63 18.28 -5.49
C LEU A 69 4.66 19.17 -6.73
N PRO A 70 3.65 20.05 -6.91
CA PRO A 70 3.66 21.05 -7.97
C PRO A 70 4.93 21.90 -7.96
N ALA A 71 5.36 22.34 -9.14
CA ALA A 71 6.54 23.20 -9.27
C ALA A 71 6.43 24.44 -8.35
N GLY A 72 7.53 24.78 -7.69
CA GLY A 72 7.59 25.90 -6.74
C GLY A 72 7.03 25.62 -5.34
N THR A 73 6.50 24.41 -5.10
CA THR A 73 6.04 23.97 -3.78
C THR A 73 7.01 22.95 -3.18
N SER A 74 7.16 22.99 -1.85
CA SER A 74 7.94 22.00 -1.12
C SER A 74 7.35 21.70 0.26
N LEU A 75 7.71 20.55 0.83
CA LEU A 75 7.30 20.16 2.17
C LEU A 75 7.85 21.11 3.23
N HIS A 76 9.06 21.66 3.09
CA HIS A 76 9.60 22.62 4.05
C HIS A 76 8.78 23.92 4.10
N GLN A 77 8.11 24.29 3.00
CA GLN A 77 7.20 25.44 2.94
C GLN A 77 5.83 25.10 3.54
N LEU A 78 5.33 23.87 3.31
CA LEU A 78 4.02 23.43 3.76
C LEU A 78 3.99 23.02 5.25
N LEU A 79 5.11 22.51 5.78
CA LEU A 79 5.21 22.02 7.14
C LEU A 79 5.69 23.11 8.10
N LYS A 80 5.09 23.14 9.30
CA LYS A 80 5.60 23.98 10.39
C LYS A 80 7.05 23.59 10.73
N PRO A 81 7.93 24.53 11.15
CA PRO A 81 9.33 24.23 11.44
C PRO A 81 9.55 23.07 12.43
N GLY A 82 8.69 22.94 13.44
CA GLY A 82 8.75 21.83 14.39
C GLY A 82 8.40 20.47 13.79
N VAL A 83 7.53 20.43 12.77
CA VAL A 83 7.17 19.21 12.05
C VAL A 83 8.29 18.83 11.07
N TRP A 84 8.87 19.81 10.37
CA TRP A 84 10.03 19.59 9.51
C TRP A 84 11.21 18.98 10.28
N LYS A 85 11.55 19.52 11.45
CA LYS A 85 12.60 18.96 12.32
C LYS A 85 12.32 17.51 12.75
N LYS A 86 11.05 17.17 13.01
CA LYS A 86 10.66 15.79 13.33
C LYS A 86 10.83 14.88 12.11
N LEU A 87 10.39 15.31 10.94
CA LEU A 87 10.58 14.56 9.70
C LEU A 87 12.06 14.28 9.46
N ASP A 88 12.92 15.30 9.58
CA ASP A 88 14.36 15.15 9.39
C ASP A 88 14.98 14.18 10.40
N HIS A 89 14.62 14.30 11.68
CA HIS A 89 15.07 13.38 12.72
C HIS A 89 14.68 11.92 12.42
N TYR A 90 13.41 11.66 12.06
CA TYR A 90 12.95 10.30 11.79
C TYR A 90 13.54 9.74 10.50
N ALA A 91 13.61 10.54 9.43
CA ALA A 91 14.21 10.14 8.16
C ALA A 91 15.69 9.76 8.34
N LEU A 92 16.47 10.56 9.07
CA LEU A 92 17.87 10.24 9.36
C LEU A 92 17.99 8.97 10.19
N LYS A 93 17.18 8.84 11.26
CA LYS A 93 17.25 7.71 12.20
C LYS A 93 16.81 6.39 11.58
N LYS A 94 15.85 6.40 10.66
CA LYS A 94 15.19 5.20 10.15
C LYS A 94 15.56 4.84 8.72
N LEU A 95 15.85 5.84 7.90
CA LEU A 95 16.17 5.67 6.47
C LEU A 95 17.62 6.05 6.13
N GLY A 96 18.35 6.69 7.07
CA GLY A 96 19.72 7.14 6.81
C GLY A 96 19.80 8.34 5.85
N VAL A 97 18.69 9.03 5.60
CA VAL A 97 18.62 10.15 4.65
C VAL A 97 17.96 11.39 5.28
N PRO A 98 18.37 12.61 4.89
CA PRO A 98 17.77 13.84 5.42
C PRO A 98 16.37 14.11 4.85
N ALA A 99 15.55 14.92 5.53
CA ALA A 99 14.23 15.34 5.08
C ALA A 99 14.26 16.02 3.69
N ALA A 100 15.37 16.66 3.34
CA ALA A 100 15.58 17.28 2.04
C ALA A 100 15.38 16.33 0.85
N ARG A 101 15.59 15.01 1.03
CA ARG A 101 15.30 14.00 -0.01
C ARG A 101 13.82 13.89 -0.35
N PHE A 102 12.95 14.25 0.60
CA PHE A 102 11.50 14.19 0.47
C PHE A 102 10.89 15.55 0.12
N ASP A 103 11.68 16.63 0.04
CA ASP A 103 11.15 18.01 0.05
C ASP A 103 10.19 18.31 -1.10
N HIS A 104 10.34 17.62 -2.24
CA HIS A 104 9.45 17.78 -3.40
C HIS A 104 8.54 16.58 -3.64
N GLN A 105 8.43 15.67 -2.67
CA GLN A 105 7.57 14.50 -2.76
C GLN A 105 6.20 14.78 -2.14
N HIS A 106 5.17 14.16 -2.70
CA HIS A 106 3.82 14.27 -2.21
C HIS A 106 3.74 13.75 -0.74
N PRO A 107 3.05 14.45 0.18
CA PRO A 107 3.00 14.08 1.60
C PRO A 107 2.56 12.64 1.86
N MET A 108 1.65 12.12 1.04
CA MET A 108 1.18 10.74 1.13
C MET A 108 2.33 9.74 0.93
N LEU A 109 3.19 9.95 -0.08
CA LEU A 109 4.34 9.08 -0.34
C LEU A 109 5.31 9.09 0.83
N VAL A 110 5.59 10.26 1.40
CA VAL A 110 6.48 10.40 2.57
C VAL A 110 5.90 9.66 3.78
N SER A 111 4.59 9.81 4.03
CA SER A 111 3.90 9.13 5.12
C SER A 111 3.93 7.61 4.94
N THR A 112 3.62 7.10 3.74
CA THR A 112 3.67 5.67 3.42
C THR A 112 5.08 5.12 3.59
N THR A 113 6.09 5.82 3.07
CA THR A 113 7.50 5.41 3.18
C THR A 113 7.93 5.31 4.64
N LEU A 114 7.66 6.34 5.45
CA LEU A 114 8.01 6.31 6.86
C LEU A 114 7.28 5.21 7.62
N THR A 115 6.01 4.98 7.30
CA THR A 115 5.21 3.92 7.92
C THR A 115 5.76 2.54 7.59
N ALA A 116 6.15 2.31 6.32
CA ALA A 116 6.72 1.06 5.85
C ALA A 116 7.97 0.64 6.64
N VAL A 117 8.82 1.59 7.06
CA VAL A 117 10.02 1.29 7.87
C VAL A 117 9.71 0.70 9.24
N PHE A 118 8.52 0.94 9.77
CA PHE A 118 8.09 0.37 11.05
C PHE A 118 7.42 -0.99 10.91
N MET A 119 7.20 -1.46 9.68
CA MET A 119 6.52 -2.72 9.41
C MET A 119 7.52 -3.86 9.37
N ALA A 120 7.08 -5.05 9.81
CA ALA A 120 7.91 -6.23 9.74
C ALA A 120 8.06 -6.68 8.26
N GLU A 121 9.28 -7.05 7.88
CA GLU A 121 9.61 -7.58 6.56
C GLU A 121 9.77 -9.12 6.64
N GLU A 122 8.68 -9.82 6.97
CA GLU A 122 8.71 -11.26 7.21
C GLU A 122 8.39 -12.07 5.95
N ALA A 123 7.49 -11.57 5.09
CA ALA A 123 7.15 -12.18 3.80
C ALA A 123 8.07 -11.67 2.68
N ALA A 124 8.17 -12.42 1.58
CA ALA A 124 8.93 -11.99 0.39
C ALA A 124 8.25 -10.82 -0.34
N HIS A 125 6.94 -10.94 -0.54
CA HIS A 125 6.07 -9.97 -1.20
C HIS A 125 5.01 -9.46 -0.22
N SER A 126 4.36 -8.34 -0.52
CA SER A 126 3.19 -7.91 0.25
C SER A 126 2.01 -8.86 0.03
N LEU A 127 0.96 -8.80 0.86
CA LEU A 127 -0.18 -9.72 0.76
C LEU A 127 -0.90 -9.65 -0.59
N ASP A 128 -1.14 -8.44 -1.08
CA ASP A 128 -1.72 -8.16 -2.40
C ASP A 128 -0.85 -8.65 -3.56
N GLU A 129 0.47 -8.44 -3.50
CA GLU A 129 1.42 -8.92 -4.50
C GLU A 129 1.55 -10.46 -4.46
N THR A 130 1.46 -11.07 -3.27
CA THR A 130 1.45 -12.53 -3.11
C THR A 130 0.23 -13.15 -3.80
N LEU A 131 -0.96 -12.53 -3.64
CA LEU A 131 -2.17 -12.96 -4.33
C LEU A 131 -2.11 -12.74 -5.84
N TRP A 132 -1.41 -11.69 -6.29
CA TRP A 132 -1.20 -11.42 -7.72
C TRP A 132 -0.37 -12.50 -8.43
N HIS A 133 0.55 -13.13 -7.70
CA HIS A 133 1.42 -14.19 -8.23
C HIS A 133 0.86 -15.62 -8.04
N ALA A 134 -0.34 -15.76 -7.46
CA ALA A 134 -0.95 -17.05 -7.12
C ALA A 134 -1.49 -17.82 -8.32
#